data_AF-A0A318IXQ1-F1
#
_entry.id   AF-A0A318IXQ1-F1
#
_cell.length_a   1.000
_cell.length_b   1.000
_cell.length_c   1.000
_cell.angle_alpha   90.00
_cell.angle_beta   90.00
_cell.angle_gamma   90.00
#
_symmetry.space_group_name_H-M   'P 1'
#
loop_
_entity.id
_entity.type
_entity.pdbx_description
1 polymer ?
#
loop_
_entity_poly.entity_id
_entity_poly.type
_entity_poly.pdbx_seq_one_letter_code
_entity_poly.pdbx_strand_id
1 'polypeptide(L)'
;MREKQAKALYFRELFATLGVYCLFVLTSSIYADSVPAGPLRSLLIASPILPALLMVWTIVRQFQRMDEYIRIWSLENLGMAAAFTAAFSLSYGFMEITGFPKLSMFATWSLIMGSWGGISCLRSWKEKSQ
;
A
#
# COMPACT_ATOMS: atom_id res chain seq x y z
N MET A 1 -2.51 -8.57 28.08
CA MET A 1 -3.66 -9.05 27.27
C MET A 1 -4.20 -8.04 26.24
N ARG A 2 -4.16 -6.71 26.51
CA ARG A 2 -4.68 -5.67 25.58
C ARG A 2 -4.01 -5.63 24.19
N GLU A 3 -2.70 -5.84 24.09
CA GLU A 3 -1.99 -5.78 22.80
C GLU A 3 -2.33 -6.92 21.84
N LYS A 4 -2.44 -8.16 22.33
CA LYS A 4 -2.79 -9.32 21.48
C LYS A 4 -4.20 -9.15 20.88
N GLN A 5 -5.12 -8.60 21.67
CA GLN A 5 -6.48 -8.30 21.22
C GLN A 5 -6.50 -7.14 20.21
N ALA A 6 -5.69 -6.10 20.42
CA ALA A 6 -5.54 -4.99 19.46
C ALA A 6 -4.97 -5.46 18.12
N LYS A 7 -3.96 -6.34 18.13
CA LYS A 7 -3.40 -6.95 16.92
C LYS A 7 -4.44 -7.82 16.21
N ALA A 8 -5.15 -8.69 16.92
CA ALA A 8 -6.18 -9.54 16.34
C ALA A 8 -7.34 -8.72 15.73
N LEU A 9 -7.75 -7.64 16.40
CA LEU A 9 -8.75 -6.71 15.89
C LEU A 9 -8.26 -6.03 14.60
N TYR A 10 -7.03 -5.53 14.59
CA TYR A 10 -6.43 -4.93 13.40
C TYR A 10 -6.39 -5.89 12.22
N PHE A 11 -5.90 -7.12 12.42
CA PHE A 11 -5.88 -8.12 11.35
C PHE A 11 -7.29 -8.39 10.83
N ARG A 12 -8.29 -8.50 11.71
CA ARG A 12 -9.69 -8.68 11.30
C ARG A 12 -10.22 -7.47 10.51
N GLU A 13 -9.95 -6.24 10.97
CA GLU A 13 -10.33 -5.00 10.26
C GLU A 13 -9.65 -4.91 8.88
N LEU A 14 -8.37 -5.26 8.79
CA LEU A 14 -7.59 -5.23 7.55
C LEU A 14 -8.03 -6.32 6.57
N PHE A 15 -8.19 -7.57 7.02
CA PHE A 15 -8.66 -8.66 6.15
C PHE A 15 -10.11 -8.45 5.71
N ALA A 16 -10.96 -7.89 6.56
CA ALA A 16 -12.31 -7.52 6.17
C ALA A 16 -12.32 -6.46 5.07
N THR A 17 -11.56 -5.36 5.24
CA THR A 17 -11.46 -4.30 4.23
C THR A 17 -10.79 -4.77 2.94
N LEU A 18 -9.78 -5.64 3.05
CA LEU A 18 -9.14 -6.30 1.91
C LEU A 18 -10.14 -7.21 1.15
N GLY A 19 -10.97 -7.96 1.87
CA GLY A 19 -12.03 -8.78 1.25
C GLY A 19 -13.03 -7.94 0.46
N VAL A 20 -13.45 -6.80 1.01
CA VAL A 20 -14.30 -5.84 0.30
C VAL A 20 -13.59 -5.26 -0.91
N TYR A 21 -12.30 -4.90 -0.79
CA TYR A 21 -11.50 -4.42 -1.92
C TYR A 21 -11.43 -5.46 -3.05
N CYS A 22 -11.10 -6.71 -2.73
CA CYS A 22 -11.05 -7.80 -3.70
C CYS A 22 -12.40 -8.01 -4.40
N LEU A 23 -13.51 -7.95 -3.65
CA LEU A 23 -14.85 -8.05 -4.22
C LEU A 23 -15.13 -6.93 -5.23
N PHE A 24 -14.79 -5.68 -4.90
CA PHE A 24 -14.93 -4.53 -5.81
C PHE A 24 -14.05 -4.67 -7.05
N VAL A 25 -12.79 -5.07 -6.89
CA VAL A 25 -11.88 -5.30 -8.03
C VAL A 25 -12.46 -6.38 -8.95
N LEU A 26 -12.79 -7.55 -8.42
CA LEU A 26 -13.31 -8.67 -9.22
C LEU A 26 -14.62 -8.31 -9.93
N THR A 27 -15.58 -7.73 -9.21
CA THR A 27 -16.85 -7.29 -9.81
C THR A 27 -16.61 -6.23 -10.88
N SER A 28 -15.81 -5.19 -10.61
CA SER A 28 -15.49 -4.17 -11.61
C SER A 28 -14.82 -4.76 -12.85
N SER A 29 -13.89 -5.71 -12.71
CA SER A 29 -13.19 -6.34 -13.84
C SER A 29 -14.10 -7.25 -14.66
N ILE A 30 -15.00 -8.01 -14.01
CA ILE A 30 -15.93 -8.91 -14.71
C ILE A 30 -16.99 -8.11 -15.48
N TYR A 31 -17.53 -7.05 -14.87
CA TYR A 31 -18.61 -6.27 -15.46
C TYR A 31 -18.14 -5.09 -16.33
N ALA A 32 -16.84 -4.75 -16.33
CA ALA A 32 -16.32 -3.60 -17.08
C ALA A 32 -16.65 -3.65 -18.58
N ASP A 33 -16.62 -4.84 -19.19
CA ASP A 33 -16.88 -5.00 -20.63
C ASP A 33 -18.37 -5.05 -20.98
N SER A 34 -19.23 -5.31 -19.99
CA SER A 34 -20.69 -5.30 -20.17
C SER A 34 -21.30 -3.89 -20.19
N VAL A 35 -20.54 -2.88 -19.77
CA VAL A 35 -21.01 -1.48 -19.73
C VAL A 35 -20.45 -0.70 -20.92
N PRO A 36 -21.29 0.01 -21.69
CA PRO A 36 -20.83 0.88 -22.76
C PRO A 36 -19.80 1.91 -22.29
N ALA A 37 -18.92 2.34 -23.20
CA ALA A 37 -17.96 3.40 -22.90
C ALA A 37 -18.70 4.68 -22.48
N GLY A 38 -18.40 5.18 -21.28
CA GLY A 38 -19.03 6.36 -20.72
C GLY A 38 -18.69 6.57 -19.24
N PRO A 39 -19.22 7.63 -18.62
CA PRO A 39 -18.93 7.97 -17.21
C PRO A 39 -19.23 6.83 -16.24
N LEU A 40 -20.28 6.04 -16.51
CA LEU A 40 -20.67 4.91 -15.68
C LEU A 40 -19.61 3.79 -15.67
N ARG A 41 -19.00 3.48 -16.83
CA ARG A 41 -17.92 2.50 -16.93
C ARG A 41 -16.68 2.97 -16.17
N SER A 42 -16.34 4.26 -16.27
CA SER A 42 -15.23 4.84 -15.52
C SER A 42 -15.46 4.77 -14.01
N LEU A 43 -16.68 5.08 -13.53
CA LEU A 43 -17.03 4.97 -12.11
C LEU A 43 -17.00 3.51 -11.63
N LEU A 44 -17.42 2.55 -12.46
CA LEU A 44 -17.35 1.12 -12.13
C LEU A 44 -15.90 0.66 -11.98
N ILE A 45 -15.02 1.01 -12.91
CA ILE A 45 -13.58 0.68 -12.86
C ILE A 45 -12.89 1.39 -11.69
N ALA A 46 -13.31 2.61 -11.36
CA ALA A 46 -12.78 3.39 -10.24
C ALA A 46 -13.39 2.99 -8.87
N SER A 47 -14.44 2.17 -8.85
CA SER A 47 -15.11 1.76 -7.61
C SER A 47 -14.20 1.14 -6.54
N PRO A 48 -13.10 0.41 -6.87
CA PRO A 48 -12.17 -0.12 -5.85
C PRO A 48 -11.40 0.96 -5.07
N ILE A 49 -11.44 2.23 -5.48
CA ILE A 49 -10.85 3.34 -4.73
C ILE A 49 -11.51 3.49 -3.35
N LEU A 50 -12.83 3.31 -3.27
CA LEU A 50 -13.57 3.44 -2.01
C LEU A 50 -13.09 2.43 -0.94
N PRO A 51 -13.04 1.12 -1.20
CA PRO A 51 -12.50 0.18 -0.23
C PRO A 51 -10.99 0.34 0.00
N ALA A 52 -10.23 0.83 -0.98
CA ALA A 52 -8.82 1.18 -0.74
C ALA A 52 -8.67 2.30 0.31
N LEU A 53 -9.53 3.32 0.29
CA LEU A 53 -9.55 4.36 1.33
C LEU A 53 -9.91 3.80 2.72
N LEU A 54 -10.82 2.81 2.79
CA LEU A 54 -11.13 2.12 4.05
C LEU A 54 -9.93 1.33 4.59
N MET A 55 -9.14 0.70 3.71
CA MET A 55 -7.89 0.05 4.10
C MET A 55 -6.88 1.07 4.64
N VAL A 56 -6.70 2.20 3.97
CA VAL A 56 -5.82 3.29 4.45
C VAL A 56 -6.28 3.77 5.83
N TRP A 57 -7.58 4.00 6.01
CA TRP A 57 -8.13 4.39 7.32
C TRP A 57 -7.85 3.36 8.41
N THR A 58 -7.96 2.07 8.09
CA THR A 58 -7.65 0.97 9.01
C THR A 58 -6.16 0.98 9.41
N ILE A 59 -5.27 1.23 8.46
CA ILE A 59 -3.82 1.35 8.71
C ILE A 59 -3.55 2.57 9.60
N VAL A 60 -4.09 3.75 9.28
CA VAL A 60 -3.90 4.97 10.08
C VAL A 60 -4.38 4.76 11.52
N ARG A 61 -5.54 4.15 11.69
CA ARG A 61 -6.10 3.83 13.02
C ARG A 61 -5.20 2.86 13.79
N GLN A 62 -4.52 1.94 13.11
CA GLN A 62 -3.55 1.06 13.74
C GLN A 62 -2.32 1.81 14.21
N PHE A 63 -1.77 2.73 13.41
CA PHE A 63 -0.64 3.59 13.83
C PHE A 63 -0.97 4.42 15.08
N GLN A 64 -2.23 4.87 15.22
CA GLN A 64 -2.68 5.60 16.42
C GLN A 64 -2.78 4.73 17.68
N ARG A 65 -2.91 3.40 17.52
CA ARG A 65 -2.97 2.42 18.62
C ARG A 65 -1.58 1.86 18.99
N MET A 66 -0.55 2.19 18.22
CA MET A 66 0.83 1.74 18.47
C MET A 66 1.45 2.54 19.63
N ASP A 67 2.37 1.88 20.34
CA ASP A 67 3.30 2.56 21.23
C ASP A 67 4.15 3.58 20.45
N GLU A 68 4.58 4.66 21.13
CA GLU A 68 5.35 5.75 20.52
C GLU A 68 6.63 5.26 19.85
N TYR A 69 7.37 4.34 20.49
CA TYR A 69 8.60 3.80 19.95
C TYR A 69 8.34 3.04 18.63
N ILE A 70 7.35 2.14 18.62
CA ILE A 70 7.00 1.35 17.43
C ILE A 70 6.47 2.26 16.32
N ARG A 71 5.70 3.29 16.69
CA ARG A 71 5.14 4.25 15.73
C ARG A 71 6.24 5.05 15.04
N ILE A 72 7.17 5.62 15.79
CA ILE A 72 8.30 6.39 15.24
C ILE A 72 9.16 5.48 14.37
N TRP A 73 9.55 4.31 14.87
CA TRP A 73 10.35 3.33 14.11
C TRP A 73 9.69 2.95 12.78
N SER A 74 8.38 2.71 12.79
CA SER A 74 7.62 2.37 11.58
C SER A 74 7.56 3.53 10.58
N LEU A 75 7.39 4.76 11.07
CA LEU A 75 7.36 5.97 10.24
C LEU A 75 8.74 6.30 9.64
N GLU A 76 9.82 6.09 10.39
CA GLU A 76 11.18 6.23 9.86
C GLU A 76 11.44 5.25 8.72
N ASN A 77 11.05 3.97 8.90
CA ASN A 77 11.20 2.96 7.84
C ASN A 77 10.39 3.32 6.60
N LEU A 78 9.16 3.78 6.79
CA LEU A 78 8.31 4.23 5.70
C LEU A 78 8.89 5.47 5.01
N GLY A 79 9.46 6.41 5.77
CA GLY A 79 10.12 7.60 5.23
C GLY A 79 11.35 7.27 4.40
N MET A 80 12.20 6.35 4.86
CA MET A 80 13.36 5.86 4.10
C MET A 80 12.92 5.12 2.82
N ALA A 81 11.90 4.28 2.92
CA ALA A 81 11.32 3.58 1.78
C ALA A 81 10.76 4.55 0.73
N ALA A 82 10.01 5.55 1.18
CA ALA A 82 9.46 6.59 0.32
C ALA A 82 10.55 7.43 -0.35
N ALA A 83 11.60 7.82 0.38
CA ALA A 83 12.74 8.54 -0.18
C ALA A 83 13.46 7.72 -1.26
N PHE A 84 13.69 6.43 -1.00
CA PHE A 84 14.28 5.51 -1.98
C PHE A 84 13.40 5.37 -3.24
N THR A 85 12.09 5.14 -3.06
CA THR A 85 11.14 5.02 -4.17
C THR A 85 11.05 6.32 -4.96
N ALA A 86 11.06 7.48 -4.31
CA ALA A 86 11.01 8.78 -4.98
C ALA A 86 12.28 9.03 -5.81
N ALA A 87 13.46 8.78 -5.23
CA ALA A 87 14.73 8.88 -5.95
C ALA A 87 14.73 7.97 -7.18
N PHE A 88 14.34 6.71 -7.03
CA PHE A 88 14.24 5.76 -8.15
C PHE A 88 13.24 6.21 -9.21
N SER A 89 12.03 6.62 -8.81
CA SER A 89 10.97 7.01 -9.75
C SER A 89 11.35 8.24 -10.57
N LEU A 90 12.00 9.23 -9.94
CA LEU A 90 12.52 10.41 -10.64
C LEU A 90 13.66 10.03 -11.60
N SER A 91 14.61 9.20 -11.15
CA SER A 91 15.69 8.70 -11.99
C SER A 91 15.17 7.95 -13.21
N TYR A 92 14.17 7.09 -13.03
CA TYR A 92 13.55 6.35 -14.13
C TYR A 92 12.75 7.27 -15.06
N GLY A 93 12.09 8.30 -14.52
CA GLY A 93 11.42 9.32 -15.33
C GLY A 93 12.35 10.00 -16.34
N PHE A 94 13.63 10.21 -15.99
CA PHE A 94 14.63 10.69 -16.96
C PHE A 94 14.98 9.64 -18.03
N MET A 95 14.97 8.35 -17.68
CA MET A 95 15.19 7.27 -18.65
C MET A 95 14.01 7.12 -19.62
N GLU A 96 12.77 7.41 -19.20
CA GLU A 96 11.62 7.42 -20.11
C GLU A 96 11.79 8.44 -21.25
N ILE A 97 12.49 9.57 -21.01
CA ILE A 97 12.79 10.57 -22.04
C ILE A 97 13.70 9.99 -23.14
N THR A 98 14.59 9.06 -22.81
CA THR A 98 15.50 8.42 -23.77
C THR A 98 14.88 7.21 -24.48
N GLY A 99 13.61 6.92 -24.24
CA GLY A 99 12.85 5.86 -24.91
C GLY A 99 12.65 4.58 -24.09
N PHE A 100 12.97 4.58 -22.79
CA PHE A 100 12.63 3.45 -21.91
C PHE A 100 11.10 3.26 -21.81
N PRO A 101 10.62 2.02 -21.59
CA PRO A 101 9.20 1.73 -21.47
C PRO A 101 8.59 2.41 -20.23
N LYS A 102 7.31 2.80 -20.31
CA LYS A 102 6.61 3.40 -19.16
C LYS A 102 6.49 2.41 -18.00
N LEU A 103 6.86 2.85 -16.80
CA LEU A 103 6.64 2.07 -15.60
C LEU A 103 5.15 2.05 -15.21
N SER A 104 4.63 0.85 -14.93
CA SER A 104 3.28 0.69 -14.37
C SER A 104 3.23 1.18 -12.93
N MET A 105 2.10 1.78 -12.53
CA MET A 105 1.85 2.17 -11.13
C MET A 105 1.96 0.98 -10.17
N PHE A 106 1.67 -0.25 -10.64
CA PHE A 106 1.86 -1.47 -9.86
C PHE A 106 3.34 -1.79 -9.62
N ALA A 107 4.22 -1.46 -10.56
CA ALA A 107 5.66 -1.61 -10.37
C ALA A 107 6.19 -0.61 -9.34
N THR A 108 5.75 0.66 -9.41
CA THR A 108 6.08 1.68 -8.40
C THR A 108 5.56 1.30 -7.01
N TRP A 109 4.34 0.76 -6.92
CA TRP A 109 3.80 0.23 -5.68
C TRP A 109 4.63 -0.94 -5.12
N SER A 110 5.02 -1.87 -5.99
CA SER A 110 5.88 -3.00 -5.60
C SER A 110 7.23 -2.52 -5.08
N LEU A 111 7.77 -1.45 -5.66
CA LEU A 111 9.04 -0.86 -5.25
C LEU A 111 8.99 -0.29 -3.83
N ILE A 112 7.95 0.48 -3.48
CA ILE A 112 7.81 1.02 -2.12
C ILE A 112 7.56 -0.07 -1.07
N MET A 113 6.76 -1.08 -1.41
CA MET A 113 6.52 -2.22 -0.52
C MET A 113 7.79 -3.05 -0.31
N GLY A 114 8.54 -3.29 -1.39
CA GLY A 114 9.82 -3.99 -1.35
C GLY A 114 10.89 -3.23 -0.56
N SER A 115 11.02 -1.92 -0.78
CA SER A 115 11.98 -1.09 -0.05
C SER A 115 11.63 -0.99 1.43
N TRP A 116 10.35 -0.79 1.77
CA TRP A 116 9.90 -0.75 3.16
C TRP A 116 10.12 -2.08 3.89
N GLY A 117 9.79 -3.21 3.26
CA GLY A 117 10.05 -4.53 3.81
C GLY A 117 11.54 -4.80 3.99
N GLY A 118 12.35 -4.48 2.99
CA GLY A 118 13.81 -4.63 3.04
C GLY A 118 14.45 -3.81 4.16
N ILE A 119 14.10 -2.53 4.27
CA ILE A 119 14.60 -1.63 5.32
C ILE A 119 14.19 -2.13 6.71
N SER A 120 12.93 -2.56 6.86
CA SER A 120 12.43 -3.10 8.12
C SER A 120 13.20 -4.36 8.54
N CYS A 121 13.42 -5.30 7.62
CA CYS A 121 14.19 -6.51 7.88
C CYS A 121 15.65 -6.19 8.27
N LEU A 122 16.32 -5.32 7.51
CA LEU A 122 17.72 -4.93 7.76
C LEU A 122 17.89 -4.28 9.13
N ARG A 123 16.99 -3.35 9.51
CA ARG A 123 17.04 -2.69 10.82
C ARG A 123 16.76 -3.66 11.96
N SER A 124 15.76 -4.52 11.83
CA SER A 124 15.47 -5.54 12.85
C SER A 124 16.61 -6.54 13.04
N TRP A 125 17.36 -6.87 11.98
CA TRP A 125 18.56 -7.72 12.10
C TRP A 125 19.68 -7.00 12.85
N LYS A 126 19.91 -5.73 12.54
CA LYS A 126 20.94 -4.92 13.20
C LYS A 126 20.67 -4.79 14.71
N GLU A 127 19.42 -4.51 15.09
CA GLU A 127 19.01 -4.39 16.49
C GLU A 127 19.17 -5.70 17.28
N LYS A 128 18.99 -6.88 16.64
CA LYS A 128 19.22 -8.18 17.28
C LYS A 128 20.69 -8.57 17.45
N SER A 129 21.58 -7.95 16.66
CA SER A 129 23.02 -8.24 16.67
C SER A 129 23.81 -7.39 17.67
N GLN A 130 23.17 -6.39 18.29
CA GLN A 130 23.71 -5.55 19.36
C GLN A 130 23.28 -6.07 20.72
#